data_AF-D7BFU1-F1
#
_entry.id   AF-D7BFU1-F1
#
_cell.length_a   1.000
_cell.length_b   1.000
_cell.length_c   1.000
_cell.angle_alpha   90.00
_cell.angle_beta   90.00
_cell.angle_gamma   90.00
#
_symmetry.space_group_name_H-M   'P 1'
#
loop_
_entity.id
_entity.type
_entity.pdbx_description
1 polymer ?
#
loop_
_entity_poly.entity_id
_entity_poly.type
_entity_poly.pdbx_seq_one_letter_code
_entity_poly.pdbx_strand_id
1 'polypeptide(L)'
;MGLIDSLTNPLAAVGAGVSRIASVFRDAPEAGPTPTPAAAPAAPAPAALATTPWRQQYIDANDFQAGETWRSGDYIRLAQFLLPEGTEWRLERGRPYGFYVKAVQDLAGQNLGAPAARNVVINDLQKSTQAGQATLPATYHPDVAVWATTGSGRVKCTITNVDYTTKTITFTEPAGVNGASAIQVYYLSNDGDWRIRVARELGVDTSIVAILNDSFAVAHAVDQLNRRTARYWPQDTVLVQKQRLVLEVRTTVKMVWTPEAENILNFYAWMRQLKVLDDQRLGRVAEGVQRRGF
;
A
#
# COMPACT_ATOMS: atom_id res chain seq x y z
N MET A 1 43.44 38.24 -37.37
CA MET A 1 42.47 37.29 -36.79
C MET A 1 42.95 37.00 -35.37
N GLY A 2 42.27 37.57 -34.38
CA GLY A 2 42.61 37.48 -32.95
C GLY A 2 42.39 36.07 -32.37
N LEU A 3 43.19 35.56 -31.44
CA LEU A 3 43.59 35.99 -30.08
C LEU A 3 42.65 35.48 -28.96
N ILE A 4 43.27 34.72 -28.05
CA ILE A 4 43.02 34.53 -26.61
C ILE A 4 42.02 33.42 -26.25
N ASP A 5 42.47 32.26 -25.75
CA ASP A 5 43.07 31.92 -24.45
C ASP A 5 42.06 31.80 -23.30
N SER A 6 42.30 30.74 -22.53
CA SER A 6 41.48 30.20 -21.44
C SER A 6 41.23 31.19 -20.29
N LEU A 7 40.13 30.99 -19.54
CA LEU A 7 40.11 30.85 -18.07
C LEU A 7 38.68 30.64 -17.53
N THR A 8 38.56 29.62 -16.66
CA THR A 8 37.61 29.47 -15.53
C THR A 8 36.11 29.17 -15.75
N ASN A 9 35.70 27.99 -15.27
CA ASN A 9 34.39 27.66 -14.66
C ASN A 9 34.64 27.54 -13.12
N PRO A 10 33.67 27.49 -12.16
CA PRO A 10 32.20 27.46 -12.24
C PRO A 10 31.42 28.25 -11.13
N LEU A 11 30.08 28.13 -11.16
CA LEU A 11 29.06 28.40 -10.11
C LEU A 11 28.49 29.83 -9.96
N ALA A 12 27.25 30.05 -10.44
CA ALA A 12 26.05 30.18 -9.58
C ALA A 12 24.79 30.65 -10.34
N ALA A 13 23.65 30.06 -9.94
CA ALA A 13 22.26 30.53 -10.04
C ALA A 13 21.60 30.55 -11.45
N VAL A 14 20.66 29.63 -11.76
CA VAL A 14 19.25 29.55 -11.29
C VAL A 14 18.48 30.84 -11.56
N GLY A 15 17.56 30.82 -12.55
CA GLY A 15 16.56 31.88 -12.73
C GLY A 15 16.11 32.13 -14.15
N ALA A 16 15.49 31.15 -14.83
CA ALA A 16 14.79 31.39 -16.09
C ALA A 16 13.41 30.72 -16.04
N GLY A 17 12.38 31.50 -15.76
CA GLY A 17 10.99 31.02 -15.70
C GLY A 17 9.96 32.01 -15.15
N VAL A 18 10.38 33.15 -14.60
CA VAL A 18 9.49 34.25 -14.21
C VAL A 18 9.79 35.45 -15.12
N SER A 19 8.95 35.66 -16.13
CA SER A 19 8.68 36.93 -16.82
C SER A 19 8.34 36.66 -18.28
N ARG A 20 7.05 36.62 -18.62
CA ARG A 20 6.51 36.96 -19.94
C ARG A 20 4.98 36.80 -19.94
N ILE A 21 4.26 37.70 -19.27
CA ILE A 21 3.02 38.31 -19.79
C ILE A 21 2.93 39.72 -19.16
N ALA A 22 3.74 40.64 -19.64
CA ALA A 22 3.58 42.07 -19.39
C ALA A 22 3.90 42.83 -20.69
N SER A 23 3.08 43.85 -20.95
CA SER A 23 3.22 44.94 -21.93
C SER A 23 3.15 44.62 -23.42
N VAL A 24 1.96 44.84 -24.02
CA VAL A 24 1.79 45.24 -25.42
C VAL A 24 0.59 46.23 -25.51
N PHE A 25 0.95 47.53 -25.50
CA PHE A 25 0.28 48.76 -25.97
C PHE A 25 -1.03 49.33 -25.36
N ARG A 26 -0.91 50.61 -25.00
CA ARG A 26 -1.95 51.63 -24.77
C ARG A 26 -2.32 52.29 -26.10
N ASP A 27 -3.60 52.56 -26.31
CA ASP A 27 -4.13 53.80 -26.88
C ASP A 27 -5.61 53.90 -26.46
N ALA A 28 -6.01 55.07 -25.96
CA ALA A 28 -7.31 55.31 -25.29
C ALA A 28 -8.27 56.10 -26.19
N PRO A 29 -9.60 55.87 -26.05
CA PRO A 29 -10.59 56.94 -26.13
C PRO A 29 -11.37 57.09 -24.81
N GLU A 30 -12.00 58.26 -24.67
CA GLU A 30 -12.60 58.85 -23.46
C GLU A 30 -13.57 57.98 -22.63
N ALA A 31 -13.59 58.31 -21.34
CA ALA A 31 -14.27 57.62 -20.26
C ALA A 31 -15.81 57.70 -20.33
N GLY A 32 -16.45 56.58 -20.65
CA GLY A 32 -17.77 56.25 -20.12
C GLY A 32 -17.65 55.75 -18.67
N PRO A 33 -18.73 55.76 -17.86
CA PRO A 33 -18.67 55.27 -16.49
C PRO A 33 -18.19 53.81 -16.50
N THR A 34 -17.03 53.60 -15.88
CA THR A 34 -16.41 52.28 -15.77
C THR A 34 -17.42 51.35 -15.10
N PRO A 35 -17.84 50.24 -15.74
CA PRO A 35 -18.63 49.24 -15.04
C PRO A 35 -17.78 48.80 -13.84
N THR A 36 -18.31 48.99 -12.63
CA THR A 36 -17.69 48.45 -11.42
C THR A 36 -17.41 46.98 -11.68
N PRO A 37 -16.16 46.49 -11.57
CA PRO A 37 -15.87 45.08 -11.69
C PRO A 37 -16.82 44.35 -10.76
N ALA A 38 -17.68 43.48 -11.31
CA ALA A 38 -18.53 42.65 -10.49
C ALA A 38 -17.63 41.97 -9.45
N ALA A 39 -17.97 42.12 -8.17
CA ALA A 39 -17.17 41.56 -7.09
C ALA A 39 -16.90 40.09 -7.42
N ALA A 40 -15.61 39.72 -7.48
CA ALA A 40 -15.23 38.34 -7.68
C ALA A 40 -15.99 37.50 -6.64
N PRO A 41 -16.63 36.38 -7.03
CA PRO A 41 -17.35 35.55 -6.08
C PRO A 41 -16.45 35.25 -4.89
N ALA A 42 -16.93 35.55 -3.68
CA ALA A 42 -16.15 35.35 -2.46
C ALA A 42 -15.61 33.92 -2.47
N ALA A 43 -14.29 33.78 -2.26
CA ALA A 43 -13.66 32.47 -2.22
C ALA A 43 -14.41 31.61 -1.18
N PRO A 44 -14.88 30.42 -1.57
CA PRO A 44 -15.75 29.66 -0.70
C PRO A 44 -14.95 29.24 0.54
N ALA A 45 -15.53 29.46 1.73
CA ALA A 45 -14.86 29.24 3.02
C ALA A 45 -14.14 27.88 3.09
N PRO A 46 -12.97 27.77 3.74
CA PRO A 46 -12.21 26.52 3.78
C PRO A 46 -12.97 25.41 4.52
N ALA A 47 -12.91 24.17 4.00
CA ALA A 47 -13.56 23.01 4.63
C ALA A 47 -12.79 22.48 5.85
N ALA A 48 -11.49 22.76 5.93
CA ALA A 48 -10.62 22.44 7.05
C ALA A 48 -9.43 23.39 7.09
N LEU A 49 -8.80 23.50 8.26
CA LEU A 49 -7.56 24.27 8.47
C LEU A 49 -6.45 23.30 8.89
N ALA A 50 -5.30 23.34 8.22
CA ALA A 50 -4.13 22.59 8.65
C ALA A 50 -3.61 23.16 9.97
N THR A 51 -3.46 22.31 10.98
CA THR A 51 -2.93 22.68 12.30
C THR A 51 -1.46 22.31 12.47
N THR A 52 -0.93 21.44 11.60
CA THR A 52 0.49 21.09 11.55
C THR A 52 1.03 21.12 10.12
N PRO A 53 2.34 21.30 9.93
CA PRO A 53 2.98 21.03 8.64
C PRO A 53 2.86 19.55 8.25
N TRP A 54 3.16 19.25 6.98
CA TRP A 54 3.29 17.89 6.51
C TRP A 54 4.49 17.20 7.16
N ARG A 55 4.28 15.94 7.58
CA ARG A 55 5.32 15.04 8.05
C ARG A 55 5.30 13.75 7.24
N GLN A 56 6.48 13.23 6.94
CA GLN A 56 6.60 11.94 6.28
C GLN A 56 6.15 10.82 7.24
N GLN A 57 5.39 9.88 6.69
CA GLN A 57 4.91 8.68 7.37
C GLN A 57 4.88 7.51 6.38
N TYR A 58 4.79 6.30 6.91
CA TYR A 58 4.44 5.12 6.14
C TYR A 58 3.10 4.60 6.64
N ILE A 59 2.25 4.14 5.72
CA ILE A 59 1.10 3.32 6.07
C ILE A 59 1.57 1.88 5.85
N ASP A 60 1.66 1.11 6.93
CA ASP A 60 2.21 -0.24 6.88
C ASP A 60 1.19 -1.32 7.25
N ALA A 61 1.59 -2.59 7.19
CA ALA A 61 0.71 -3.72 7.47
C ALA A 61 0.12 -3.71 8.91
N ASN A 62 0.80 -3.11 9.89
CA ASN A 62 0.32 -3.04 11.27
C ASN A 62 -0.81 -2.02 11.43
N ASP A 63 -0.90 -1.03 10.54
CA ASP A 63 -1.98 -0.06 10.54
C ASP A 63 -3.30 -0.67 10.03
N PHE A 64 -3.21 -1.78 9.30
CA PHE A 64 -4.37 -2.45 8.71
C PHE A 64 -5.02 -3.43 9.68
N GLN A 65 -6.34 -3.32 9.78
CA GLN A 65 -7.19 -4.24 10.52
C GLN A 65 -7.76 -5.31 9.60
N ALA A 66 -7.97 -6.52 10.15
CA ALA A 66 -8.56 -7.62 9.41
C ALA A 66 -9.97 -7.29 8.91
N GLY A 67 -10.28 -7.75 7.70
CA GLY A 67 -11.55 -7.51 7.02
C GLY A 67 -12.52 -8.69 7.11
N GLU A 68 -13.13 -9.01 5.97
CA GLU A 68 -14.12 -10.07 5.80
C GLU A 68 -13.48 -11.47 5.86
N THR A 69 -14.30 -12.46 6.21
CA THR A 69 -13.93 -13.87 6.07
C THR A 69 -13.71 -14.21 4.59
N TRP A 70 -12.68 -15.03 4.34
CA TRP A 70 -12.33 -15.43 2.98
C TRP A 70 -13.42 -16.26 2.28
N ARG A 71 -13.61 -15.97 0.98
CA ARG A 71 -14.39 -16.77 0.03
C ARG A 71 -13.65 -16.81 -1.31
N SER A 72 -13.74 -17.94 -2.01
CA SER A 72 -13.03 -18.16 -3.27
C SER A 72 -13.65 -17.37 -4.44
N GLY A 73 -12.81 -16.85 -5.34
CA GLY A 73 -13.19 -16.38 -6.67
C GLY A 73 -13.78 -14.96 -6.74
N ASP A 74 -14.20 -14.39 -5.62
CA ASP A 74 -14.75 -13.02 -5.53
C ASP A 74 -13.76 -12.07 -4.86
N TYR A 75 -13.86 -10.77 -5.18
CA TYR A 75 -13.18 -9.74 -4.41
C TYR A 75 -13.78 -9.69 -2.99
N ILE A 76 -12.92 -9.89 -2.00
CA ILE A 76 -13.23 -9.69 -0.59
C ILE A 76 -12.40 -8.53 -0.05
N ARG A 77 -12.90 -7.81 0.95
CA ARG A 77 -12.07 -6.93 1.76
C ARG A 77 -11.21 -7.79 2.70
N LEU A 78 -9.94 -7.98 2.38
CA LEU A 78 -9.02 -8.73 3.24
C LEU A 78 -8.61 -7.92 4.47
N ALA A 79 -8.35 -6.62 4.28
CA ALA A 79 -7.92 -5.73 5.34
C ALA A 79 -8.27 -4.28 5.04
N GLN A 80 -8.29 -3.42 6.06
CA GLN A 80 -8.54 -1.99 5.90
C GLN A 80 -7.74 -1.13 6.89
N PHE A 81 -7.28 0.02 6.44
CA PHE A 81 -6.76 1.09 7.29
C PHE A 81 -7.82 2.19 7.42
N LEU A 82 -8.29 2.40 8.64
CA LEU A 82 -9.21 3.48 9.00
C LEU A 82 -8.41 4.73 9.29
N LEU A 83 -8.68 5.82 8.59
CA LEU A 83 -7.93 7.04 8.83
C LEU A 83 -8.24 7.62 10.22
N PRO A 84 -7.22 8.01 10.99
CA PRO A 84 -7.42 8.72 12.25
C PRO A 84 -8.21 10.03 12.02
N GLU A 85 -9.13 10.34 12.92
CA GLU A 85 -9.90 11.58 12.87
C GLU A 85 -8.99 12.82 12.92
N GLY A 86 -9.42 13.91 12.28
CA GLY A 86 -8.63 15.14 12.25
C GLY A 86 -7.30 15.02 11.49
N THR A 87 -7.13 14.00 10.64
CA THR A 87 -5.92 13.86 9.81
C THR A 87 -6.21 13.96 8.32
N GLU A 88 -5.19 14.42 7.59
CA GLU A 88 -5.12 14.32 6.14
C GLU A 88 -3.85 13.58 5.76
N TRP A 89 -4.02 12.63 4.86
CA TRP A 89 -2.93 11.83 4.33
C TRP A 89 -2.84 12.02 2.82
N ARG A 90 -1.62 12.07 2.30
CA ARG A 90 -1.36 12.15 0.87
C ARG A 90 -0.39 11.05 0.45
N LEU A 91 -0.84 10.20 -0.45
CA LEU A 91 0.02 9.27 -1.19
C LEU A 91 0.39 9.93 -2.51
N GLU A 92 1.69 10.06 -2.77
CA GLU A 92 2.19 10.73 -3.96
C GLU A 92 2.39 9.73 -5.11
N ARG A 93 2.02 10.16 -6.32
CA ARG A 93 2.33 9.44 -7.56
C ARG A 93 3.84 9.21 -7.69
N GLY A 94 4.21 8.04 -8.22
CA GLY A 94 5.60 7.72 -8.54
C GLY A 94 6.44 7.36 -7.32
N ARG A 95 5.83 7.16 -6.15
CA ARG A 95 6.51 6.58 -4.99
C ARG A 95 6.47 5.06 -5.06
N PRO A 96 7.59 4.36 -4.80
CA PRO A 96 7.58 2.90 -4.74
C PRO A 96 6.77 2.44 -3.52
N TYR A 97 6.18 1.25 -3.62
CA TYR A 97 5.49 0.61 -2.50
C TYR A 97 5.99 -0.82 -2.29
N GLY A 98 5.91 -1.27 -1.03
CA GLY A 98 6.18 -2.65 -0.64
C GLY A 98 4.89 -3.46 -0.58
N PHE A 99 4.87 -4.64 -1.19
CA PHE A 99 3.69 -5.51 -1.20
C PHE A 99 4.07 -7.00 -1.25
N TYR A 100 3.90 -7.70 -0.13
CA TYR A 100 4.01 -9.15 -0.02
C TYR A 100 2.93 -9.67 0.93
N VAL A 101 1.84 -10.19 0.39
CA VAL A 101 0.70 -10.68 1.17
C VAL A 101 0.60 -12.19 1.01
N LYS A 102 0.49 -12.90 2.13
CA LYS A 102 0.55 -14.36 2.15
C LYS A 102 -0.83 -15.01 2.12
N ALA A 103 -0.93 -16.09 1.36
CA ALA A 103 -2.00 -17.07 1.50
C ALA A 103 -1.72 -17.98 2.70
N VAL A 104 -2.70 -18.77 3.11
CA VAL A 104 -2.59 -19.74 4.20
C VAL A 104 -3.11 -21.10 3.77
N GLN A 105 -2.34 -22.14 4.08
CA GLN A 105 -2.78 -23.52 4.02
C GLN A 105 -2.85 -24.09 5.44
N ASP A 106 -4.06 -24.47 5.83
CA ASP A 106 -4.31 -25.15 7.10
C ASP A 106 -4.07 -26.65 6.95
N LEU A 107 -3.40 -27.23 7.94
CA LEU A 107 -3.02 -28.63 7.95
C LEU A 107 -3.36 -29.27 9.31
N ALA A 108 -3.75 -30.54 9.25
CA ALA A 108 -3.97 -31.32 10.46
C ALA A 108 -2.64 -31.68 11.13
N GLY A 109 -2.58 -31.62 12.46
CA GLY A 109 -1.46 -32.17 13.23
C GLY A 109 -1.36 -33.69 13.12
N GLN A 110 -0.15 -34.24 13.22
CA GLN A 110 0.10 -35.69 13.16
C GLN A 110 0.21 -36.34 14.54
N ASN A 111 0.06 -35.58 15.63
CA ASN A 111 0.22 -36.04 17.01
C ASN A 111 1.53 -36.82 17.24
N LEU A 112 2.64 -36.31 16.70
CA LEU A 112 3.92 -37.01 16.76
C LEU A 112 4.42 -37.12 18.20
N GLY A 113 5.06 -38.24 18.52
CA GLY A 113 5.74 -38.44 19.81
C GLY A 113 7.03 -37.64 19.97
N ALA A 114 7.62 -37.15 18.87
CA ALA A 114 8.82 -36.32 18.84
C ALA A 114 8.77 -35.38 17.62
N PRO A 115 9.53 -34.27 17.61
CA PRO A 115 9.60 -33.40 16.44
C PRO A 115 10.12 -34.14 15.20
N ALA A 116 9.47 -33.97 14.05
CA ALA A 116 9.87 -34.63 12.79
C ALA A 116 9.69 -33.73 11.57
N ALA A 117 10.35 -34.08 10.47
CA ALA A 117 10.21 -33.35 9.21
C ALA A 117 8.83 -33.62 8.59
N ARG A 118 8.20 -32.55 8.09
CA ARG A 118 6.94 -32.57 7.36
C ARG A 118 7.08 -31.85 6.03
N ASN A 119 6.61 -32.50 4.97
CA ASN A 119 6.59 -31.96 3.61
C ASN A 119 5.16 -31.57 3.22
N VAL A 120 5.01 -30.42 2.57
CA VAL A 120 3.73 -29.90 2.09
C VAL A 120 3.93 -29.34 0.69
N VAL A 121 3.05 -29.73 -0.24
CA VAL A 121 3.04 -29.22 -1.61
C VAL A 121 2.04 -28.08 -1.72
N ILE A 122 2.49 -26.94 -2.25
CA ILE A 122 1.75 -25.69 -2.42
C ILE A 122 1.88 -25.21 -3.87
N ASN A 123 0.93 -25.61 -4.73
CA ASN A 123 1.04 -25.46 -6.19
C ASN A 123 1.31 -24.02 -6.68
N ASP A 124 0.74 -23.05 -5.99
CA ASP A 124 0.82 -21.62 -6.27
C ASP A 124 1.95 -20.89 -5.53
N LEU A 125 2.87 -21.64 -4.88
CA LEU A 125 4.02 -21.08 -4.17
C LEU A 125 4.91 -20.25 -5.11
N GLN A 126 5.11 -19.00 -4.73
CA GLN A 126 5.88 -18.01 -5.46
C GLN A 126 7.16 -17.65 -4.69
N LYS A 127 8.29 -17.65 -5.39
CA LYS A 127 9.55 -17.09 -4.88
C LYS A 127 9.51 -15.58 -5.01
N SER A 128 9.80 -14.85 -3.94
CA SER A 128 10.03 -13.41 -4.06
C SER A 128 11.48 -13.09 -4.40
N THR A 129 11.71 -11.85 -4.85
CA THR A 129 13.05 -11.28 -5.03
C THR A 129 13.53 -10.53 -3.78
N GLN A 130 12.89 -10.71 -2.62
CA GLN A 130 13.33 -10.04 -1.40
C GLN A 130 14.77 -10.44 -1.07
N ALA A 131 15.61 -9.43 -0.82
CA ALA A 131 16.97 -9.65 -0.37
C ALA A 131 16.98 -10.33 1.01
N GLY A 132 18.01 -11.15 1.26
CA GLY A 132 18.22 -11.76 2.57
C GLY A 132 17.38 -13.00 2.86
N GLN A 133 17.10 -13.86 1.87
CA GLN A 133 16.63 -15.21 2.14
C GLN A 133 17.61 -15.88 3.11
N ALA A 134 17.16 -16.14 4.34
CA ALA A 134 17.99 -16.73 5.37
C ALA A 134 18.47 -18.12 4.92
N THR A 135 19.73 -18.44 5.23
CA THR A 135 20.22 -19.81 5.05
C THR A 135 19.37 -20.77 5.88
N LEU A 136 18.73 -21.73 5.22
CA LEU A 136 17.95 -22.75 5.90
C LEU A 136 18.88 -23.78 6.56
N PRO A 137 18.52 -24.34 7.74
CA PRO A 137 17.21 -24.22 8.41
C PRO A 137 17.03 -22.91 9.21
N ALA A 138 15.84 -22.33 9.16
CA ALA A 138 15.49 -21.09 9.87
C ALA A 138 14.01 -21.02 10.23
N THR A 139 13.66 -20.31 11.30
CA THR A 139 12.25 -20.01 11.65
C THR A 139 11.70 -18.80 10.87
N TYR A 140 12.58 -17.97 10.31
CA TYR A 140 12.21 -16.84 9.47
C TYR A 140 12.59 -17.12 8.01
N HIS A 141 11.62 -16.94 7.12
CA HIS A 141 11.82 -16.92 5.68
C HIS A 141 10.87 -15.87 5.08
N PRO A 142 11.31 -14.99 4.15
CA PRO A 142 10.47 -13.91 3.64
C PRO A 142 9.20 -14.43 2.94
N ASP A 143 9.32 -15.55 2.24
CA ASP A 143 8.24 -16.10 1.41
C ASP A 143 7.32 -17.06 2.18
N VAL A 144 7.73 -17.54 3.36
CA VAL A 144 7.07 -18.64 4.08
C VAL A 144 7.16 -18.43 5.59
N ALA A 145 6.05 -18.60 6.30
CA ALA A 145 6.02 -18.72 7.76
C ALA A 145 5.16 -19.92 8.16
N VAL A 146 5.65 -20.76 9.05
CA VAL A 146 4.92 -21.95 9.51
C VAL A 146 4.65 -21.83 11.01
N TRP A 147 3.41 -22.01 11.41
CA TRP A 147 2.97 -21.98 12.80
C TRP A 147 2.24 -23.26 13.15
N ALA A 148 2.51 -23.81 14.34
CA ALA A 148 1.81 -24.98 14.87
C ALA A 148 1.18 -24.64 16.22
N THR A 149 0.00 -25.17 16.49
CA THR A 149 -0.71 -25.05 17.77
C THR A 149 -0.45 -26.31 18.58
N THR A 150 0.29 -26.17 19.68
CA THR A 150 0.56 -27.24 20.64
C THR A 150 -0.28 -27.02 21.90
N GLY A 151 -0.23 -27.97 22.84
CA GLY A 151 -0.84 -27.80 24.16
C GLY A 151 -0.27 -26.62 24.97
N SER A 152 0.91 -26.09 24.60
CA SER A 152 1.54 -24.94 25.23
C SER A 152 1.32 -23.61 24.50
N GLY A 153 0.58 -23.61 23.38
CA GLY A 153 0.26 -22.42 22.60
C GLY A 153 0.71 -22.51 21.13
N ARG A 154 0.75 -21.36 20.44
CA ARG A 154 1.24 -21.29 19.05
C ARG A 154 2.76 -21.15 19.04
N VAL A 155 3.43 -21.96 18.25
CA VAL A 155 4.88 -21.95 18.07
C VAL A 155 5.25 -21.83 16.60
N LYS A 156 6.28 -21.05 16.28
CA LYS A 156 6.81 -20.94 14.91
C LYS A 156 7.70 -22.15 14.62
N CYS A 157 7.45 -22.83 13.51
CA CYS A 157 8.19 -24.03 13.13
C CYS A 157 9.46 -23.67 12.35
N THR A 158 10.51 -24.48 12.50
CA THR A 158 11.73 -24.33 11.72
C THR A 158 11.51 -24.85 10.31
N ILE A 159 11.69 -23.99 9.32
CA ILE A 159 11.68 -24.35 7.90
C ILE A 159 13.06 -24.89 7.55
N THR A 160 13.13 -26.06 6.93
CA THR A 160 14.39 -26.73 6.59
C THR A 160 14.66 -26.72 5.09
N ASN A 161 13.62 -26.64 4.26
CA ASN A 161 13.75 -26.51 2.81
C ASN A 161 12.53 -25.80 2.21
N VAL A 162 12.75 -25.04 1.13
CA VAL A 162 11.69 -24.50 0.27
C VAL A 162 12.10 -24.70 -1.18
N ASP A 163 11.45 -25.66 -1.85
CA ASP A 163 11.68 -25.96 -3.25
C ASP A 163 10.58 -25.32 -4.11
N TYR A 164 10.93 -24.23 -4.79
CA TYR A 164 10.02 -23.52 -5.68
C TYR A 164 9.76 -24.22 -7.02
N THR A 165 10.54 -25.25 -7.36
CA THR A 165 10.37 -26.06 -8.57
C THR A 165 9.34 -27.15 -8.33
N THR A 166 9.52 -27.96 -7.28
CA THR A 166 8.56 -29.00 -6.88
C THR A 166 7.42 -28.46 -6.02
N LYS A 167 7.43 -27.15 -5.74
CA LYS A 167 6.41 -26.47 -4.93
C LYS A 167 6.27 -27.05 -3.52
N THR A 168 7.37 -27.55 -2.96
CA THR A 168 7.38 -28.25 -1.67
C THR A 168 8.04 -27.41 -0.59
N ILE A 169 7.38 -27.28 0.56
CA ILE A 169 7.92 -26.71 1.78
C ILE A 169 8.19 -27.85 2.77
N THR A 170 9.40 -27.89 3.32
CA THR A 170 9.76 -28.81 4.40
C THR A 170 10.00 -28.02 5.68
N PHE A 171 9.37 -28.45 6.77
CA PHE A 171 9.56 -27.86 8.10
C PHE A 171 9.58 -28.95 9.17
N THR A 172 10.03 -28.62 10.37
CA THR A 172 9.96 -29.50 11.53
C THR A 172 8.62 -29.30 12.26
N GLU A 173 7.73 -30.28 12.20
CA GLU A 173 6.52 -30.33 13.02
C GLU A 173 6.91 -30.67 14.47
N PRO A 174 6.46 -29.89 15.48
CA PRO A 174 6.72 -30.22 16.88
C PRO A 174 5.86 -31.40 17.37
N ALA A 175 6.28 -32.02 18.47
CA ALA A 175 5.52 -33.12 19.09
C ALA A 175 4.15 -32.65 19.61
N GLY A 176 3.17 -33.57 19.64
CA GLY A 176 1.87 -33.36 20.28
C GLY A 176 0.96 -32.31 19.61
N VAL A 177 1.21 -31.96 18.34
CA VAL A 177 0.30 -31.09 17.56
C VAL A 177 -0.93 -31.89 17.15
N ASN A 178 -2.10 -31.41 17.57
CA ASN A 178 -3.38 -32.11 17.44
C ASN A 178 -4.46 -31.18 16.87
N GLY A 179 -5.33 -31.71 16.00
CA GLY A 179 -6.47 -30.99 15.42
C GLY A 179 -6.34 -30.76 13.91
N ALA A 180 -7.49 -30.55 13.24
CA ALA A 180 -7.60 -30.53 11.78
C ALA A 180 -7.00 -29.27 11.10
N SER A 181 -6.82 -28.18 11.84
CA SER A 181 -6.21 -26.93 11.37
C SER A 181 -5.16 -26.43 12.36
N ALA A 182 -4.45 -27.37 12.98
CA ALA A 182 -3.49 -27.08 14.04
C ALA A 182 -2.19 -26.48 13.51
N ILE A 183 -1.86 -26.69 12.24
CA ILE A 183 -0.69 -26.11 11.57
C ILE A 183 -1.16 -25.18 10.46
N GLN A 184 -0.56 -24.00 10.40
CA GLN A 184 -0.83 -22.99 9.38
C GLN A 184 0.48 -22.66 8.67
N VAL A 185 0.50 -22.92 7.37
CA VAL A 185 1.61 -22.55 6.48
C VAL A 185 1.18 -21.29 5.73
N TYR A 186 1.77 -20.16 6.08
CA TYR A 186 1.60 -18.91 5.37
C TYR A 186 2.67 -18.80 4.28
N TYR A 187 2.28 -18.46 3.06
CA TYR A 187 3.19 -18.44 1.93
C TYR A 187 2.84 -17.37 0.89
N LEU A 188 3.82 -16.89 0.14
CA LEU A 188 3.55 -16.03 -1.01
C LEU A 188 2.98 -16.85 -2.15
N SER A 189 1.77 -16.47 -2.56
CA SER A 189 1.03 -17.09 -3.66
C SER A 189 1.21 -16.27 -4.94
N ASN A 190 1.08 -16.92 -6.10
CA ASN A 190 0.89 -16.27 -7.39
C ASN A 190 -0.56 -16.30 -7.91
N ASP A 191 -1.50 -16.83 -7.12
CA ASP A 191 -2.90 -16.98 -7.47
C ASP A 191 -3.67 -15.67 -7.28
N GLY A 192 -4.37 -15.25 -8.35
CA GLY A 192 -5.35 -14.17 -8.29
C GLY A 192 -4.81 -12.74 -8.34
N ASP A 193 -5.69 -11.81 -7.98
CA ASP A 193 -5.49 -10.37 -8.10
C ASP A 193 -5.79 -9.65 -6.78
N TRP A 194 -5.23 -8.45 -6.64
CA TRP A 194 -5.50 -7.56 -5.52
C TRP A 194 -5.70 -6.13 -5.98
N ARG A 195 -6.42 -5.35 -5.17
CA ARG A 195 -6.61 -3.93 -5.41
C ARG A 195 -6.68 -3.14 -4.13
N ILE A 196 -6.22 -1.90 -4.19
CA ILE A 196 -6.44 -0.91 -3.14
C ILE A 196 -7.56 0.02 -3.58
N ARG A 197 -8.50 0.27 -2.67
CA ARG A 197 -9.62 1.18 -2.89
C ARG A 197 -9.69 2.20 -1.76
N VAL A 198 -10.13 3.41 -2.08
CA VAL A 198 -10.62 4.35 -1.08
C VAL A 198 -12.10 4.16 -0.95
N ALA A 199 -12.57 3.89 0.27
CA ALA A 199 -14.00 3.85 0.57
C ALA A 199 -14.37 4.95 1.56
N ARG A 200 -15.55 5.51 1.40
CA ARG A 200 -16.18 6.43 2.33
C ARG A 200 -17.60 5.96 2.61
N GLU A 201 -17.93 5.85 3.88
CA GLU A 201 -19.30 5.56 4.31
C GLU A 201 -20.11 6.87 4.31
N LEU A 202 -21.20 6.87 3.55
CA LEU A 202 -22.16 7.98 3.40
C LEU A 202 -23.52 7.55 3.97
N GLY A 203 -23.52 7.01 5.20
CA GLY A 203 -24.71 6.42 5.80
C GLY A 203 -24.99 5.04 5.21
N VAL A 204 -26.06 4.91 4.42
CA VAL A 204 -26.44 3.64 3.75
C VAL A 204 -25.60 3.39 2.49
N ASP A 205 -25.12 4.46 1.86
CA ASP A 205 -24.33 4.37 0.64
C ASP A 205 -22.83 4.31 0.94
N THR A 206 -22.08 3.62 0.09
CA THR A 206 -20.60 3.62 0.14
C THR A 206 -20.06 4.15 -1.18
N SER A 207 -19.35 5.29 -1.12
CA SER A 207 -18.54 5.77 -2.26
C SER A 207 -17.24 4.98 -2.25
N ILE A 208 -16.90 4.32 -3.35
CA ILE A 208 -15.70 3.50 -3.41
C ILE A 208 -15.00 3.61 -4.77
N VAL A 209 -13.70 3.93 -4.73
CA VAL A 209 -12.88 4.16 -5.93
C VAL A 209 -11.66 3.27 -5.82
N ALA A 210 -11.46 2.38 -6.79
CA ALA A 210 -10.20 1.65 -6.90
C ALA A 210 -9.11 2.62 -7.32
N ILE A 211 -7.92 2.54 -6.72
CA ILE A 211 -6.81 3.46 -7.00
C ILE A 211 -5.54 2.74 -7.43
N LEU A 212 -5.44 1.44 -7.13
CA LEU A 212 -4.33 0.56 -7.52
C LEU A 212 -4.89 -0.85 -7.71
N ASN A 213 -4.41 -1.58 -8.72
CA ASN A 213 -4.79 -2.95 -9.03
C ASN A 213 -3.59 -3.66 -9.65
N ASP A 214 -3.34 -4.91 -9.26
CA ASP A 214 -2.26 -5.74 -9.80
C ASP A 214 -2.56 -7.23 -9.56
N SER A 215 -1.79 -8.10 -10.21
CA SER A 215 -1.81 -9.54 -9.90
C SER A 215 -0.78 -9.88 -8.82
N PHE A 216 -1.05 -10.92 -8.02
CA PHE A 216 -0.09 -11.41 -7.04
C PHE A 216 1.18 -11.94 -7.70
N ALA A 217 1.03 -12.65 -8.83
CA ALA A 217 2.15 -13.14 -9.63
C ALA A 217 3.15 -12.04 -10.00
N VAL A 218 2.65 -10.88 -10.47
CA VAL A 218 3.50 -9.76 -10.86
C VAL A 218 4.07 -9.05 -9.63
N ALA A 219 3.22 -8.71 -8.66
CA ALA A 219 3.65 -7.94 -7.48
C ALA A 219 4.72 -8.66 -6.65
N HIS A 220 4.64 -9.99 -6.51
CA HIS A 220 5.58 -10.78 -5.73
C HIS A 220 6.88 -11.14 -6.48
N ALA A 221 6.87 -11.12 -7.82
CA ALA A 221 8.03 -11.52 -8.63
C ALA A 221 9.03 -10.38 -8.92
N VAL A 222 8.62 -9.12 -8.75
CA VAL A 222 9.47 -7.96 -9.07
C VAL A 222 10.34 -7.55 -7.90
N ASP A 223 11.58 -7.15 -8.20
CA ASP A 223 12.45 -6.52 -7.20
C ASP A 223 11.91 -5.13 -6.84
N GLN A 224 11.27 -5.07 -5.68
CA GLN A 224 10.64 -3.88 -5.11
C GLN A 224 11.66 -2.85 -4.57
N LEU A 225 12.93 -3.22 -4.41
CA LEU A 225 14.00 -2.31 -3.99
C LEU A 225 14.70 -1.67 -5.20
N ASN A 226 14.65 -2.33 -6.37
CA ASN A 226 15.24 -1.81 -7.59
C ASN A 226 14.34 -0.78 -8.26
N ARG A 227 14.82 0.46 -8.36
CA ARG A 227 14.09 1.58 -8.99
C ARG A 227 13.58 1.31 -10.41
N ARG A 228 14.19 0.39 -11.17
CA ARG A 228 13.76 0.10 -12.54
C ARG A 228 12.56 -0.86 -12.60
N THR A 229 12.43 -1.75 -11.63
CA THR A 229 11.44 -2.84 -11.63
C THR A 229 10.42 -2.72 -10.52
N ALA A 230 10.67 -1.88 -9.52
CA ALA A 230 9.74 -1.59 -8.44
C ALA A 230 8.39 -1.12 -8.98
N ARG A 231 7.34 -1.45 -8.25
CA ARG A 231 5.99 -0.96 -8.54
C ARG A 231 5.82 0.41 -7.91
N TYR A 232 5.14 1.28 -8.64
CA TYR A 232 4.98 2.68 -8.27
C TYR A 232 3.52 3.02 -8.09
N TRP A 233 3.25 3.86 -7.09
CA TRP A 233 1.92 4.39 -6.85
C TRP A 233 1.44 5.22 -8.06
N PRO A 234 0.24 4.96 -8.61
CA PRO A 234 -0.12 5.42 -9.96
C PRO A 234 -0.56 6.88 -10.03
N GLN A 235 -1.16 7.41 -8.95
CA GLN A 235 -1.78 8.73 -8.93
C GLN A 235 -1.74 9.38 -7.55
N ASP A 236 -1.76 10.71 -7.49
CA ASP A 236 -1.86 11.42 -6.22
C ASP A 236 -3.21 11.08 -5.55
N THR A 237 -3.14 10.56 -4.33
CA THR A 237 -4.32 10.19 -3.55
C THR A 237 -4.33 10.99 -2.26
N VAL A 238 -5.41 11.76 -2.05
CA VAL A 238 -5.64 12.44 -0.77
C VAL A 238 -6.71 11.67 -0.01
N LEU A 239 -6.39 11.34 1.23
CA LEU A 239 -7.27 10.64 2.16
C LEU A 239 -7.55 11.57 3.34
N VAL A 240 -8.82 11.68 3.73
CA VAL A 240 -9.28 12.48 4.86
C VAL A 240 -10.05 11.62 5.85
N GLN A 241 -10.34 12.17 7.03
CA GLN A 241 -11.14 11.48 8.05
C GLN A 241 -12.43 10.84 7.48
N LYS A 242 -12.86 9.72 8.08
CA LYS A 242 -13.99 8.88 7.65
C LYS A 242 -13.84 8.21 6.27
N GLN A 243 -12.69 8.37 5.62
CA GLN A 243 -12.29 7.48 4.54
C GLN A 243 -11.47 6.33 5.11
N ARG A 244 -11.47 5.21 4.37
CA ARG A 244 -10.64 4.05 4.66
C ARG A 244 -9.90 3.62 3.40
N LEU A 245 -8.68 3.16 3.58
CA LEU A 245 -7.91 2.48 2.56
C LEU A 245 -8.21 0.98 2.68
N VAL A 246 -8.71 0.37 1.62
CA VAL A 246 -9.23 -1.01 1.64
C VAL A 246 -8.36 -1.86 0.73
N LEU A 247 -7.77 -2.92 1.29
CA LEU A 247 -7.14 -3.99 0.53
C LEU A 247 -8.20 -5.04 0.20
N GLU A 248 -8.50 -5.19 -1.08
CA GLU A 248 -9.35 -6.25 -1.58
C GLU A 248 -8.53 -7.27 -2.37
N VAL A 249 -8.86 -8.55 -2.21
CA VAL A 249 -8.19 -9.67 -2.89
C VAL A 249 -9.22 -10.56 -3.55
N ARG A 250 -8.87 -11.15 -4.69
CA ARG A 250 -9.67 -12.15 -5.41
C ARG A 250 -8.76 -13.33 -5.72
N THR A 251 -8.94 -14.42 -4.98
CA THR A 251 -8.09 -15.61 -5.04
C THR A 251 -8.94 -16.89 -4.98
N THR A 252 -8.39 -17.98 -5.47
CA THR A 252 -8.88 -19.35 -5.26
C THR A 252 -8.26 -19.98 -4.02
N VAL A 253 -7.11 -19.48 -3.56
CA VAL A 253 -6.47 -19.89 -2.30
C VAL A 253 -6.88 -19.03 -1.11
N LYS A 254 -6.91 -19.63 0.09
CA LYS A 254 -7.33 -18.95 1.32
C LYS A 254 -6.32 -17.85 1.71
N MET A 255 -6.82 -16.66 1.98
CA MET A 255 -6.05 -15.54 2.54
C MET A 255 -6.67 -15.06 3.84
N VAL A 256 -5.83 -14.74 4.82
CA VAL A 256 -6.26 -14.18 6.11
C VAL A 256 -5.32 -13.05 6.52
N TRP A 257 -5.87 -12.02 7.18
CA TRP A 257 -5.06 -10.93 7.73
C TRP A 257 -4.82 -11.17 9.22
N THR A 258 -3.66 -11.77 9.54
CA THR A 258 -3.24 -11.98 10.93
C THR A 258 -1.76 -11.64 11.08
N PRO A 259 -1.29 -11.32 12.31
CA PRO A 259 0.13 -11.04 12.55
C PRO A 259 1.06 -12.18 12.10
N GLU A 260 0.62 -13.43 12.24
CA GLU A 260 1.41 -14.62 11.90
C GLU A 260 1.69 -14.79 10.41
N ALA A 261 0.85 -14.19 9.56
CA ALA A 261 1.08 -14.15 8.13
C ALA A 261 2.32 -13.30 7.78
N GLU A 262 2.73 -12.38 8.67
CA GLU A 262 3.87 -11.49 8.44
C GLU A 262 3.76 -10.80 7.08
N ASN A 263 2.55 -10.30 6.78
CA ASN A 263 2.27 -9.56 5.55
C ASN A 263 3.09 -8.28 5.53
N ILE A 264 3.64 -7.95 4.37
CA ILE A 264 4.35 -6.70 4.14
C ILE A 264 3.47 -5.85 3.25
N LEU A 265 3.08 -4.72 3.79
CA LEU A 265 2.42 -3.64 3.06
C LEU A 265 3.13 -2.37 3.50
N ASN A 266 3.59 -1.56 2.55
CA ASN A 266 4.28 -0.33 2.89
C ASN A 266 4.03 0.73 1.83
N PHE A 267 3.27 1.75 2.20
CA PHE A 267 2.95 2.89 1.36
C PHE A 267 3.57 4.17 1.91
N TYR A 268 4.40 4.82 1.10
CA TYR A 268 4.89 6.15 1.42
C TYR A 268 3.74 7.15 1.45
N ALA A 269 3.64 7.91 2.54
CA ALA A 269 2.63 8.95 2.68
C ALA A 269 3.19 10.20 3.37
N TRP A 270 2.51 11.32 3.12
CA TRP A 270 2.60 12.49 3.97
C TRP A 270 1.37 12.57 4.84
N MET A 271 1.53 13.00 6.08
CA MET A 271 0.41 13.25 6.98
C MET A 271 0.50 14.64 7.59
N ARG A 272 -0.65 15.25 7.85
CA ARG A 272 -0.79 16.43 8.70
C ARG A 272 -2.07 16.36 9.53
N GLN A 273 -2.13 17.17 10.57
CA GLN A 273 -3.31 17.36 11.39
C GLN A 273 -4.18 18.49 10.81
N LEU A 274 -5.49 18.31 10.92
CA LEU A 274 -6.53 19.22 10.46
C LEU A 274 -7.48 19.57 11.60
N LYS A 275 -7.87 20.85 11.66
CA LYS A 275 -9.10 21.28 12.30
C LYS A 275 -10.19 21.29 11.24
N VAL A 276 -11.10 20.32 11.32
CA VAL A 276 -12.20 20.19 10.35
C VAL A 276 -13.30 21.20 10.68
N LEU A 277 -13.71 21.96 9.66
CA LEU A 277 -14.75 22.98 9.76
C LEU A 277 -16.06 22.52 9.10
N ASP A 278 -15.93 21.76 8.00
CA ASP A 278 -17.04 21.14 7.27
C ASP A 278 -16.59 19.78 6.73
N ASP A 279 -17.01 18.73 7.44
CA ASP A 279 -16.65 17.34 7.14
C ASP A 279 -17.23 16.84 5.81
N GLN A 280 -18.47 17.23 5.49
CA GLN A 280 -19.13 16.79 4.26
C GLN A 280 -18.43 17.35 3.03
N ARG A 281 -18.09 18.65 3.07
CA ARG A 281 -17.36 19.30 2.00
C ARG A 281 -15.93 18.81 1.88
N LEU A 282 -15.24 18.58 3.01
CA LEU A 282 -13.88 18.03 3.01
C LEU A 282 -13.82 16.69 2.25
N GLY A 283 -14.72 15.76 2.59
CA GLY A 283 -14.76 14.46 1.89
C GLY A 283 -15.13 14.57 0.41
N ARG A 284 -16.05 15.48 0.02
CA ARG A 284 -16.39 15.71 -1.40
C ARG A 284 -15.19 16.23 -2.20
N VAL A 285 -14.40 17.13 -1.61
CA VAL A 285 -13.18 17.65 -2.25
C VAL A 285 -12.15 16.52 -2.42
N ALA A 286 -11.95 15.70 -1.39
CA ALA A 286 -11.03 14.56 -1.45
C ALA A 286 -11.44 13.53 -2.52
N GLU A 287 -12.72 13.15 -2.58
CA GLU A 287 -13.25 12.27 -3.62
C GLU A 287 -13.07 12.85 -5.03
N GLY A 288 -13.27 14.17 -5.17
CA GLY A 288 -13.04 14.87 -6.44
C GLY A 288 -11.57 14.84 -6.89
N VAL A 289 -10.60 14.73 -5.98
CA VAL A 289 -9.19 14.49 -6.33
C VAL A 289 -8.99 13.06 -6.80
N GLN A 290 -9.53 12.09 -6.05
CA GLN A 290 -9.39 10.65 -6.35
C GLN A 290 -9.99 10.27 -7.71
N ARG A 291 -11.11 10.88 -8.11
CA ARG A 291 -11.77 10.59 -9.41
C ARG A 291 -11.10 11.25 -10.61
N ARG A 292 -10.30 12.31 -10.41
CA ARG A 292 -9.65 13.05 -11.49
C ARG A 292 -8.35 12.42 -12.01
N GLY A 293 -7.84 11.38 -11.33
CA GLY A 293 -6.67 10.64 -11.78
C GLY A 293 -6.98 9.35 -12.57
N PHE A 294 -8.25 9.17 -12.97
CA PHE A 294 -8.70 8.17 -13.96
C PHE A 294 -9.06 8.83 -15.28
#